data_AF-A0A937XTW6-F1
#
_entry.id   AF-A0A937XTW6-F1
#
_cell.length_a   1.000
_cell.length_b   1.000
_cell.length_c   1.000
_cell.angle_alpha   90.00
_cell.angle_beta   90.00
_cell.angle_gamma   90.00
#
_symmetry.space_group_name_H-M   'P 1'
#
loop_
_entity.id
_entity.type
_entity.pdbx_description
1 polymer ?
#
loop_
_entity_poly.entity_id
_entity_poly.type
_entity_poly.pdbx_seq_one_letter_code
_entity_poly.pdbx_strand_id
1 'polypeptide(L)'
;MSRVFVRGVGAVSPAGWGVSALREALADGEPLAVQTLARPLWPQPLPYRTVPALKPLPDFFNHPRFRRTSPISQYAMAAAGEALGADTARVRAGEVQLGVVFCVMAGCVNYSRRFYDEVLGNPATASPLVFPETVFNAPASHIAALLGAGGINYTLVGDQGTYLQAIALAADWLASRRVEACLVLAAEEVDWMMVDAFHMFNRATVVSAGAGALYLTGELPGSNAVELSAITDTHCFSAQQPRRLAIGSMRAELPPADVGHLLCDSRQNIPTMDS
;
A
#
# COMPACT_ATOMS: atom_id res chain seq x y z
N MET A 1 21.66 11.42 -8.53
CA MET A 1 20.49 10.57 -8.83
C MET A 1 19.99 10.94 -10.22
N SER A 2 19.59 9.96 -11.04
CA SER A 2 18.75 10.27 -12.20
C SER A 2 17.45 10.90 -11.70
N ARG A 3 16.90 11.84 -12.46
CA ARG A 3 15.62 12.48 -12.13
C ARG A 3 14.52 11.42 -12.16
N VAL A 4 13.65 11.40 -11.15
CA VAL A 4 12.53 10.46 -11.05
C VAL A 4 11.25 11.27 -10.97
N PHE A 5 10.29 10.94 -11.83
CA PHE A 5 9.03 11.64 -11.94
C PHE A 5 7.86 10.73 -11.61
N VAL A 6 6.85 11.30 -10.96
CA VAL A 6 5.53 10.67 -10.81
C VAL A 6 4.76 10.89 -12.10
N ARG A 7 4.52 9.81 -12.83
CA ARG A 7 3.73 9.77 -14.07
C ARG A 7 2.25 9.52 -13.80
N GLY A 8 1.93 8.85 -12.72
CA GLY A 8 0.56 8.60 -12.31
C GLY A 8 0.43 8.18 -10.85
N VAL A 9 -0.78 8.30 -10.33
CA VAL A 9 -1.14 8.02 -8.94
C VAL A 9 -2.44 7.23 -8.91
N GLY A 10 -2.58 6.35 -7.93
CA GLY A 10 -3.80 5.56 -7.73
C GLY A 10 -4.11 5.35 -6.27
N ALA A 11 -5.39 5.27 -5.92
CA ALA A 11 -5.82 5.14 -4.54
C ALA A 11 -7.11 4.32 -4.40
N VAL A 12 -7.17 3.53 -3.34
CA VAL A 12 -8.38 2.92 -2.79
C VAL A 12 -8.36 3.16 -1.30
N SER A 13 -9.41 3.73 -0.73
CA SER A 13 -9.43 4.10 0.68
C SER A 13 -10.85 4.01 1.23
N PRO A 14 -11.06 4.25 2.55
CA PRO A 14 -12.40 4.38 3.09
C PRO A 14 -13.23 5.52 2.48
N ALA A 15 -12.59 6.49 1.81
CA ALA A 15 -13.30 7.54 1.06
C ALA A 15 -13.94 7.01 -0.23
N GLY A 16 -13.43 5.90 -0.76
CA GLY A 16 -13.86 5.36 -2.05
C GLY A 16 -12.74 4.79 -2.88
N TRP A 17 -13.11 4.40 -4.09
CA TRP A 17 -12.20 3.90 -5.12
C TRP A 17 -11.82 5.06 -6.02
N GLY A 18 -10.53 5.30 -6.15
CA GLY A 18 -9.98 6.35 -6.98
C GLY A 18 -9.38 7.51 -6.18
N VAL A 19 -8.36 8.14 -6.75
CA VAL A 19 -7.76 9.39 -6.28
C VAL A 19 -8.78 10.54 -6.26
N SER A 20 -9.80 10.52 -7.13
CA SER A 20 -10.88 11.52 -7.07
C SER A 20 -11.67 11.44 -5.78
N ALA A 21 -12.15 10.25 -5.41
CA ALA A 21 -12.90 10.05 -4.18
C ALA A 21 -12.06 10.40 -2.94
N LEU A 22 -10.77 10.03 -2.93
CA LEU A 22 -9.86 10.42 -1.86
C LEU A 22 -9.68 11.95 -1.77
N ARG A 23 -9.49 12.62 -2.92
CA ARG A 23 -9.28 14.07 -2.96
C ARG A 23 -10.53 14.84 -2.54
N GLU A 24 -11.71 14.40 -2.96
CA GLU A 24 -12.98 14.98 -2.55
C GLU A 24 -13.16 14.90 -1.03
N ALA A 25 -12.95 13.72 -0.43
CA ALA A 25 -13.01 13.56 1.02
C ALA A 25 -11.97 14.42 1.77
N LEU A 26 -10.76 14.58 1.22
CA LEU A 26 -9.75 15.47 1.78
C LEU A 26 -10.14 16.94 1.70
N ALA A 27 -10.81 17.36 0.61
CA ALA A 27 -11.30 18.72 0.43
C ALA A 27 -12.47 19.04 1.35
N ASP A 28 -13.35 18.06 1.62
CA ASP A 28 -14.44 18.20 2.57
C ASP A 28 -13.94 18.35 4.01
N GLY A 29 -12.80 17.74 4.35
CA GLY A 29 -12.14 17.88 5.65
C GLY A 29 -12.84 17.19 6.82
N GLU A 30 -13.96 16.50 6.55
CA GLU A 30 -14.75 15.81 7.56
C GLU A 30 -14.23 14.37 7.83
N PRO A 31 -14.21 13.90 9.09
CA PRO A 31 -13.81 12.55 9.41
C PRO A 31 -14.70 11.50 8.74
N LEU A 32 -14.08 10.57 8.02
CA LEU A 32 -14.79 9.42 7.44
C LEU A 32 -15.37 8.51 8.54
N ALA A 33 -16.55 7.95 8.25
CA ALA A 33 -17.30 7.09 9.15
C ALA A 33 -16.48 5.89 9.65
N VAL A 34 -16.56 5.64 10.96
CA VAL A 34 -15.97 4.49 11.63
C VAL A 34 -17.02 3.40 11.74
N GLN A 35 -16.63 2.16 11.43
CA GLN A 35 -17.44 0.97 11.60
C GLN A 35 -16.90 0.12 12.74
N THR A 36 -17.67 -0.89 13.14
CA THR A 36 -17.32 -1.81 14.23
C THR A 36 -17.18 -3.23 13.71
N LEU A 37 -16.07 -3.88 14.03
CA LEU A 37 -15.78 -5.26 13.70
C LEU A 37 -15.99 -6.16 14.92
N ALA A 38 -16.67 -7.28 14.73
CA ALA A 38 -16.87 -8.26 15.81
C ALA A 38 -15.54 -8.92 16.18
N ARG A 39 -15.28 -9.03 17.49
CA ARG A 39 -14.11 -9.71 18.05
C ARG A 39 -14.57 -11.06 18.62
N PRO A 40 -14.16 -12.20 18.05
CA PRO A 40 -14.56 -13.51 18.56
C PRO A 40 -14.23 -13.67 20.05
N LEU A 41 -15.16 -14.23 20.83
CA LEU A 41 -15.01 -14.49 22.27
C LEU A 41 -14.94 -13.24 23.18
N TRP A 42 -15.12 -12.03 22.63
CA TRP A 42 -15.12 -10.79 23.40
C TRP A 42 -16.37 -9.94 23.09
N PRO A 43 -17.00 -9.30 24.10
CA PRO A 43 -18.25 -8.56 23.89
C PRO A 43 -18.05 -7.19 23.22
N GLN A 44 -16.86 -6.60 23.36
CA GLN A 44 -16.58 -5.26 22.84
C GLN A 44 -16.10 -5.34 21.40
N PRO A 45 -16.79 -4.70 20.44
CA PRO A 45 -16.34 -4.65 19.07
C PRO A 45 -15.16 -3.67 18.90
N LEU A 46 -14.44 -3.82 17.79
CA LEU A 46 -13.24 -3.04 17.49
C LEU A 46 -13.53 -1.98 16.40
N PRO A 47 -13.08 -0.72 16.57
CA PRO A 47 -13.31 0.33 15.58
C PRO A 47 -12.36 0.18 14.38
N TYR A 48 -12.88 0.36 13.17
CA TYR A 48 -12.09 0.35 11.93
C TYR A 48 -12.75 1.17 10.82
N ARG A 49 -12.01 1.43 9.74
CA ARG A 49 -12.54 2.02 8.51
C ARG A 49 -12.40 1.05 7.35
N THR A 50 -13.50 0.74 6.68
CA THR A 50 -13.50 -0.14 5.50
C THR A 50 -13.54 0.67 4.21
N VAL A 51 -12.95 0.11 3.16
CA VAL A 51 -13.24 0.53 1.78
C VAL A 51 -14.71 0.24 1.47
N PRO A 52 -15.47 1.18 0.88
CA PRO A 52 -16.86 0.93 0.49
C PRO A 52 -16.95 -0.11 -0.63
N ALA A 53 -18.07 -0.85 -0.68
CA ALA A 53 -18.28 -1.86 -1.71
C ALA A 53 -18.34 -1.23 -3.11
N LEU A 54 -17.64 -1.85 -4.07
CA LEU A 54 -17.54 -1.38 -5.44
C LEU A 54 -18.77 -1.83 -6.27
N LYS A 55 -19.51 -0.87 -6.83
CA LYS A 55 -20.69 -1.13 -7.68
C LYS A 55 -20.79 -0.09 -8.82
N PRO A 56 -20.69 -0.48 -10.11
CA PRO A 56 -20.39 -1.82 -10.63
C PRO A 56 -18.91 -2.22 -10.44
N LEU A 57 -18.62 -3.51 -10.50
CA LEU A 57 -17.24 -4.02 -10.49
C LEU A 57 -16.55 -3.72 -11.84
N PRO A 58 -15.33 -3.15 -11.85
CA PRO A 58 -14.50 -2.99 -13.04
C PRO A 58 -14.24 -4.31 -13.77
N ASP A 59 -14.03 -4.24 -15.08
CA ASP A 59 -13.89 -5.43 -15.93
C ASP A 59 -12.75 -6.38 -15.54
N PHE A 60 -11.68 -5.88 -14.92
CA PHE A 60 -10.59 -6.74 -14.48
C PHE A 60 -11.00 -7.69 -13.34
N PHE A 61 -12.06 -7.37 -12.58
CA PHE A 61 -12.64 -8.31 -11.60
C PHE A 61 -13.33 -9.51 -12.26
N ASN A 62 -13.72 -9.39 -13.54
CA ASN A 62 -14.28 -10.51 -14.29
C ASN A 62 -13.21 -11.53 -14.70
N HIS A 63 -11.92 -11.17 -14.60
CA HIS A 63 -10.83 -12.09 -14.90
C HIS A 63 -10.90 -13.29 -13.94
N PRO A 64 -10.84 -14.55 -14.43
CA PRO A 64 -11.01 -15.74 -13.58
C PRO A 64 -10.09 -15.79 -12.36
N ARG A 65 -8.87 -15.24 -12.48
CA ARG A 65 -7.92 -15.13 -11.36
C ARG A 65 -8.44 -14.24 -10.23
N PHE A 66 -9.20 -13.19 -10.52
CA PHE A 66 -9.66 -12.18 -9.54
C PHE A 66 -10.98 -12.52 -8.86
N ARG A 67 -11.72 -13.53 -9.34
CA ARG A 67 -12.95 -13.98 -8.67
C ARG A 67 -12.74 -14.50 -7.24
N ARG A 68 -11.50 -14.84 -6.87
CA ARG A 68 -11.16 -15.49 -5.61
C ARG A 68 -10.00 -14.82 -4.86
N THR A 69 -9.53 -13.67 -5.34
CA THR A 69 -8.44 -12.93 -4.70
C THR A 69 -8.89 -12.26 -3.41
N SER A 70 -7.93 -12.09 -2.50
CA SER A 70 -8.10 -11.31 -1.28
C SER A 70 -8.48 -9.84 -1.56
N PRO A 71 -9.24 -9.20 -0.65
CA PRO A 71 -9.52 -7.76 -0.72
C PRO A 71 -8.26 -6.90 -0.92
N ILE A 72 -7.16 -7.19 -0.22
CA ILE A 72 -5.88 -6.48 -0.41
C ILE A 72 -5.39 -6.53 -1.87
N SER A 73 -5.48 -7.69 -2.52
CA SER A 73 -5.11 -7.84 -3.93
C SER A 73 -6.03 -7.06 -4.87
N GLN A 74 -7.32 -6.97 -4.52
CA GLN A 74 -8.31 -6.19 -5.28
C GLN A 74 -8.05 -4.68 -5.16
N TYR A 75 -7.77 -4.19 -3.94
CA TYR A 75 -7.42 -2.78 -3.71
C TYR A 75 -6.13 -2.41 -4.45
N ALA A 76 -5.10 -3.25 -4.32
CA ALA A 76 -3.81 -3.03 -4.97
C ALA A 76 -3.94 -2.99 -6.50
N MET A 77 -4.73 -3.89 -7.11
CA MET A 77 -4.95 -3.90 -8.55
C MET A 77 -5.72 -2.67 -9.03
N ALA A 78 -6.73 -2.21 -8.28
CA ALA A 78 -7.45 -1.00 -8.66
C ALA A 78 -6.56 0.25 -8.59
N ALA A 79 -5.78 0.40 -7.51
CA ALA A 79 -4.80 1.49 -7.40
C ALA A 79 -3.72 1.39 -8.49
N ALA A 80 -3.24 0.19 -8.82
CA ALA A 80 -2.31 -0.05 -9.93
C ALA A 80 -2.88 0.43 -11.27
N GLY A 81 -4.11 0.02 -11.58
CA GLY A 81 -4.77 0.35 -12.84
C GLY A 81 -5.02 1.86 -12.98
N GLU A 82 -5.43 2.51 -11.89
CA GLU A 82 -5.59 3.97 -11.88
C GLU A 82 -4.25 4.69 -12.08
N ALA A 83 -3.19 4.26 -11.39
CA ALA A 83 -1.86 4.87 -11.50
C ALA A 83 -1.25 4.70 -12.90
N LEU A 84 -1.44 3.54 -13.53
CA LEU A 84 -0.95 3.28 -14.89
C LEU A 84 -1.79 3.98 -15.97
N GLY A 85 -3.10 4.12 -15.75
CA GLY A 85 -4.02 4.75 -16.70
C GLY A 85 -3.88 4.15 -18.10
N ALA A 86 -3.56 5.01 -19.07
CA ALA A 86 -3.39 4.63 -20.47
C ALA A 86 -2.18 3.70 -20.73
N ASP A 87 -1.14 3.73 -19.89
CA ASP A 87 0.04 2.87 -20.05
C ASP A 87 -0.26 1.40 -19.71
N THR A 88 -1.43 1.09 -19.10
CA THR A 88 -1.86 -0.29 -18.84
C THR A 88 -1.78 -1.17 -20.09
N ALA A 89 -2.18 -0.65 -21.25
CA ALA A 89 -2.15 -1.40 -22.50
C ALA A 89 -0.72 -1.66 -22.98
N ARG A 90 0.17 -0.68 -22.85
CA ARG A 90 1.59 -0.76 -23.22
C ARG A 90 2.34 -1.79 -22.37
N VAL A 91 2.08 -1.78 -21.05
CA VAL A 91 2.64 -2.79 -20.13
C VAL A 91 2.17 -4.20 -20.54
N ARG A 92 0.88 -4.39 -20.84
CA ARG A 92 0.32 -5.67 -21.29
C ARG A 92 0.87 -6.15 -22.63
N ALA A 93 1.22 -5.21 -23.52
CA ALA A 93 1.87 -5.51 -24.79
C ALA A 93 3.38 -5.81 -24.64
N GLY A 94 3.94 -5.66 -23.43
CA GLY A 94 5.38 -5.83 -23.18
C GLY A 94 6.23 -4.67 -23.71
N GLU A 95 5.61 -3.53 -24.05
CA GLU A 95 6.30 -2.35 -24.57
C GLU A 95 7.01 -1.55 -23.47
N VAL A 96 6.66 -1.78 -22.20
CA VAL A 96 7.25 -1.12 -21.04
C VAL A 96 7.75 -2.18 -20.08
N GLN A 97 9.06 -2.16 -19.79
CA GLN A 97 9.62 -3.03 -18.76
C GLN A 97 9.27 -2.49 -17.37
N LEU A 98 8.07 -2.83 -16.89
CA LEU A 98 7.53 -2.37 -15.62
C LEU A 98 8.10 -3.18 -14.44
N GLY A 99 8.79 -2.50 -13.52
CA GLY A 99 9.08 -3.02 -12.19
C GLY A 99 7.90 -2.84 -11.23
N VAL A 100 7.74 -3.74 -10.27
CA VAL A 100 6.74 -3.66 -9.20
C VAL A 100 7.44 -3.76 -7.85
N VAL A 101 7.25 -2.74 -7.00
CA VAL A 101 7.59 -2.80 -5.58
C VAL A 101 6.31 -2.72 -4.78
N PHE A 102 6.01 -3.76 -4.01
CA PHE A 102 4.80 -3.85 -3.21
C PHE A 102 5.14 -3.82 -1.72
N CYS A 103 4.53 -2.91 -0.98
CA CYS A 103 4.67 -2.76 0.45
C CYS A 103 3.46 -3.29 1.18
N VAL A 104 3.73 -3.99 2.28
CA VAL A 104 2.69 -4.54 3.14
C VAL A 104 3.24 -4.69 4.55
N MET A 105 2.36 -4.70 5.53
CA MET A 105 2.69 -4.89 6.94
C MET A 105 2.01 -6.16 7.46
N ALA A 106 0.69 -6.27 7.34
CA ALA A 106 -0.07 -7.41 7.88
C ALA A 106 -0.39 -8.47 6.82
N GLY A 107 -0.53 -8.08 5.55
CA GLY A 107 -0.78 -9.00 4.44
C GLY A 107 -2.21 -9.52 4.41
N CYS A 108 -2.42 -10.63 3.71
CA CYS A 108 -3.72 -11.26 3.55
C CYS A 108 -4.12 -12.08 4.81
N VAL A 109 -4.10 -11.44 5.98
CA VAL A 109 -4.25 -12.14 7.27
C VAL A 109 -5.59 -12.88 7.37
N ASN A 110 -6.66 -12.40 6.71
CA ASN A 110 -7.94 -13.10 6.64
C ASN A 110 -7.79 -14.48 6.00
N TYR A 111 -7.03 -14.56 4.90
CA TYR A 111 -6.80 -15.79 4.14
C TYR A 111 -5.81 -16.70 4.85
N SER A 112 -4.76 -16.14 5.46
CA SER A 112 -3.84 -16.91 6.29
C SER A 112 -4.58 -17.57 7.45
N ARG A 113 -5.37 -16.82 8.22
CA ARG A 113 -6.17 -17.36 9.32
C ARG A 113 -7.12 -18.46 8.84
N ARG A 114 -7.90 -18.17 7.78
CA ARG A 114 -8.83 -19.16 7.20
C ARG A 114 -8.11 -20.45 6.81
N PHE A 115 -6.98 -20.36 6.13
CA PHE A 115 -6.22 -21.53 5.71
C PHE A 115 -5.72 -22.33 6.91
N TYR A 116 -5.16 -21.67 7.92
CA TYR A 116 -4.71 -22.35 9.14
C TYR A 116 -5.87 -22.97 9.93
N ASP A 117 -7.03 -22.31 10.01
CA ASP A 117 -8.23 -22.89 10.62
C ASP A 117 -8.67 -24.19 9.89
N GLU A 118 -8.65 -24.19 8.55
CA GLU A 118 -8.95 -25.37 7.74
C GLU A 118 -7.92 -26.51 7.99
N VAL A 119 -6.62 -26.17 8.07
CA VAL A 119 -5.54 -27.14 8.35
C VAL A 119 -5.65 -27.71 9.75
N LEU A 120 -5.91 -26.88 10.77
CA LEU A 120 -6.06 -27.34 12.16
C LEU A 120 -7.29 -28.23 12.34
N GLY A 121 -8.36 -27.97 11.59
CA GLY A 121 -9.54 -28.84 11.56
C GLY A 121 -9.25 -30.20 10.90
N ASN A 122 -8.76 -30.19 9.67
CA ASN A 122 -8.29 -31.38 8.96
C ASN A 122 -7.36 -31.00 7.79
N PRO A 123 -6.04 -31.30 7.85
CA PRO A 123 -5.09 -30.94 6.81
C PRO A 123 -5.43 -31.51 5.43
N ALA A 124 -6.08 -32.69 5.37
CA ALA A 124 -6.43 -33.34 4.10
C ALA A 124 -7.55 -32.62 3.32
N THR A 125 -8.30 -31.74 3.99
CA THR A 125 -9.42 -30.98 3.39
C THR A 125 -9.15 -29.49 3.27
N ALA A 126 -7.98 -29.02 3.71
CA ALA A 126 -7.61 -27.62 3.59
C ALA A 126 -7.52 -27.21 2.11
N SER A 127 -8.10 -26.06 1.76
CA SER A 127 -8.26 -25.63 0.38
C SER A 127 -6.94 -25.18 -0.24
N PRO A 128 -6.41 -25.88 -1.26
CA PRO A 128 -5.20 -25.44 -1.97
C PRO A 128 -5.40 -24.13 -2.73
N LEU A 129 -6.65 -23.70 -2.93
CA LEU A 129 -6.99 -22.45 -3.61
C LEU A 129 -6.81 -21.21 -2.73
N VAL A 130 -6.83 -21.38 -1.40
CA VAL A 130 -6.65 -20.28 -0.44
C VAL A 130 -5.16 -20.04 -0.16
N PHE A 131 -4.36 -21.10 -0.19
CA PHE A 131 -2.93 -21.06 0.11
C PHE A 131 -2.14 -19.99 -0.67
N PRO A 132 -2.33 -19.77 -1.98
CA PRO A 132 -1.59 -18.73 -2.71
C PRO A 132 -1.83 -17.31 -2.18
N GLU A 133 -2.94 -17.07 -1.47
CA GLU A 133 -3.20 -15.76 -0.87
C GLU A 133 -2.50 -15.59 0.47
N THR A 134 -1.97 -16.64 1.11
CA THR A 134 -1.42 -16.55 2.48
C THR A 134 -0.01 -15.95 2.53
N VAL A 135 0.59 -15.67 1.37
CA VAL A 135 1.94 -15.12 1.24
C VAL A 135 1.90 -13.62 0.97
N PHE A 136 2.85 -12.87 1.54
CA PHE A 136 2.89 -11.41 1.44
C PHE A 136 3.02 -10.88 0.00
N ASN A 137 3.60 -11.68 -0.90
CA ASN A 137 3.77 -11.31 -2.30
C ASN A 137 2.55 -11.64 -3.19
N ALA A 138 1.46 -12.17 -2.62
CA ALA A 138 0.27 -12.52 -3.39
C ALA A 138 -0.28 -11.33 -4.19
N PRO A 139 -0.48 -10.12 -3.61
CA PRO A 139 -0.98 -8.98 -4.37
C PRO A 139 -0.08 -8.59 -5.54
N ALA A 140 1.23 -8.51 -5.28
CA ALA A 140 2.23 -8.18 -6.30
C ALA A 140 2.27 -9.21 -7.43
N SER A 141 2.08 -10.49 -7.10
CA SER A 141 2.03 -11.59 -8.08
C SER A 141 0.80 -11.51 -8.97
N HIS A 142 -0.36 -11.14 -8.41
CA HIS A 142 -1.58 -10.91 -9.19
C HIS A 142 -1.46 -9.72 -10.13
N ILE A 143 -0.88 -8.62 -9.67
CA ILE A 143 -0.61 -7.43 -10.49
C ILE A 143 0.28 -7.80 -11.67
N ALA A 144 1.42 -8.45 -11.42
CA ALA A 144 2.34 -8.83 -12.48
C ALA A 144 1.70 -9.79 -13.49
N ALA A 145 0.93 -10.77 -13.01
CA ALA A 145 0.24 -11.72 -13.87
C ALA A 145 -0.85 -11.07 -14.75
N LEU A 146 -1.62 -10.11 -14.21
CA LEU A 146 -2.68 -9.43 -14.97
C LEU A 146 -2.15 -8.37 -15.95
N LEU A 147 -1.05 -7.73 -15.58
CA LEU A 147 -0.42 -6.73 -16.42
C LEU A 147 0.53 -7.37 -17.44
N GLY A 148 0.84 -8.67 -17.32
CA GLY A 148 1.91 -9.27 -18.12
C GLY A 148 3.28 -8.64 -17.82
N ALA A 149 3.45 -8.05 -16.63
CA ALA A 149 4.67 -7.33 -16.29
C ALA A 149 5.83 -8.32 -16.10
N GLY A 150 6.76 -8.35 -17.06
CA GLY A 150 7.94 -9.20 -17.04
C GLY A 150 9.16 -8.60 -16.33
N GLY A 151 9.03 -7.40 -15.74
CA GLY A 151 10.10 -6.75 -14.99
C GLY A 151 10.28 -7.32 -13.59
N ILE A 152 11.16 -6.66 -12.82
CA ILE A 152 11.46 -7.06 -11.43
C ILE A 152 10.21 -6.87 -10.56
N ASN A 153 9.85 -7.88 -9.77
CA ASN A 153 8.74 -7.85 -8.81
C ASN A 153 9.27 -8.15 -7.41
N TYR A 154 9.10 -7.22 -6.48
CA TYR A 154 9.64 -7.32 -5.12
C TYR A 154 8.62 -6.87 -4.09
N THR A 155 8.57 -7.59 -2.96
CA THR A 155 7.68 -7.28 -1.84
C THR A 155 8.50 -6.91 -0.61
N LEU A 156 8.21 -5.74 -0.04
CA LEU A 156 8.77 -5.25 1.20
C LEU A 156 7.74 -5.40 2.31
N VAL A 157 8.16 -6.00 3.43
CA VAL A 157 7.32 -6.14 4.62
C VAL A 157 7.84 -5.22 5.71
N GLY A 158 6.98 -4.35 6.24
CA GLY A 158 7.36 -3.44 7.31
C GLY A 158 6.27 -2.43 7.64
N ASP A 159 6.63 -1.37 8.35
CA ASP A 159 5.69 -0.35 8.81
C ASP A 159 5.37 0.68 7.70
N GLN A 160 4.75 1.80 8.11
CA GLN A 160 4.42 2.89 7.19
C GLN A 160 5.66 3.54 6.56
N GLY A 161 6.82 3.51 7.24
CA GLY A 161 8.09 4.05 6.73
C GLY A 161 8.68 3.21 5.61
N THR A 162 8.35 1.92 5.54
CA THR A 162 8.79 1.02 4.45
C THR A 162 8.37 1.52 3.06
N TYR A 163 7.28 2.30 2.95
CA TYR A 163 6.88 2.88 1.67
C TYR A 163 7.93 3.85 1.11
N LEU A 164 8.61 4.63 1.96
CA LEU A 164 9.68 5.54 1.51
C LEU A 164 10.89 4.75 1.01
N GLN A 165 11.24 3.65 1.68
CA GLN A 165 12.30 2.73 1.23
C GLN A 165 11.95 2.10 -0.12
N ALA A 166 10.68 1.81 -0.36
CA ALA A 166 10.20 1.28 -1.63
C ALA A 166 10.36 2.26 -2.78
N ILE A 167 10.07 3.54 -2.54
CA ILE A 167 10.30 4.61 -3.52
C ILE A 167 11.81 4.75 -3.79
N ALA A 168 12.66 4.66 -2.75
CA ALA A 168 14.12 4.69 -2.93
C ALA A 168 14.62 3.51 -3.77
N LEU A 169 14.12 2.30 -3.50
CA LEU A 169 14.44 1.10 -4.29
C LEU A 169 14.00 1.26 -5.75
N ALA A 170 12.80 1.79 -5.99
CA ALA A 170 12.31 2.07 -7.33
C ALA A 170 13.16 3.13 -8.05
N ALA A 171 13.57 4.18 -7.35
CA ALA A 171 14.48 5.20 -7.88
C ALA A 171 15.85 4.60 -8.26
N ASP A 172 16.40 3.70 -7.45
CA ASP A 172 17.63 2.98 -7.78
C ASP A 172 17.46 2.07 -9.02
N TRP A 173 16.35 1.35 -9.14
CA TRP A 173 16.07 0.51 -10.31
C TRP A 173 15.94 1.33 -11.60
N LEU A 174 15.32 2.50 -11.53
CA LEU A 174 15.23 3.44 -12.66
C LEU A 174 16.61 4.01 -13.00
N ALA A 175 17.38 4.44 -11.99
CA ALA A 175 18.71 5.01 -12.17
C ALA A 175 19.71 4.02 -12.78
N SER A 176 19.63 2.77 -12.35
CA SER A 176 20.45 1.66 -12.85
C SER A 176 19.90 1.03 -14.14
N ARG A 177 18.81 1.58 -14.71
CA ARG A 177 18.13 1.09 -15.92
C ARG A 177 17.77 -0.39 -15.86
N ARG A 178 17.44 -0.88 -14.66
CA ARG A 178 16.94 -2.25 -14.47
C ARG A 178 15.47 -2.40 -14.88
N VAL A 179 14.76 -1.27 -14.90
CA VAL A 179 13.36 -1.13 -15.35
C VAL A 179 13.21 0.21 -16.08
N GLU A 180 12.24 0.30 -16.98
CA GLU A 180 11.91 1.56 -17.69
C GLU A 180 10.97 2.44 -16.85
N ALA A 181 10.06 1.78 -16.15
CA ALA A 181 9.13 2.41 -15.23
C ALA A 181 8.91 1.51 -14.02
N CYS A 182 8.47 2.08 -12.89
CA CYS A 182 8.27 1.33 -11.67
C CYS A 182 6.94 1.69 -11.01
N LEU A 183 6.17 0.68 -10.62
CA LEU A 183 4.95 0.83 -9.85
C LEU A 183 5.26 0.51 -8.38
N VAL A 184 5.12 1.50 -7.51
CA VAL A 184 5.34 1.38 -6.06
C VAL A 184 3.99 1.43 -5.36
N LEU A 185 3.57 0.33 -4.75
CA LEU A 185 2.27 0.22 -4.10
C LEU A 185 2.41 -0.11 -2.62
N ALA A 186 1.43 0.33 -1.83
CA ALA A 186 1.17 -0.21 -0.51
C ALA A 186 -0.30 -0.58 -0.44
N ALA A 187 -0.64 -1.70 0.21
CA ALA A 187 -2.03 -2.04 0.46
C ALA A 187 -2.18 -2.81 1.78
N GLU A 188 -3.34 -2.64 2.40
CA GLU A 188 -3.76 -3.38 3.58
C GLU A 188 -5.23 -3.78 3.48
N GLU A 189 -5.54 -4.93 4.04
CA GLU A 189 -6.91 -5.32 4.37
C GLU A 189 -7.12 -5.30 5.87
N VAL A 190 -8.38 -5.38 6.29
CA VAL A 190 -8.71 -5.39 7.72
C VAL A 190 -9.25 -6.77 8.10
N ASP A 191 -8.73 -7.30 9.20
CA ASP A 191 -9.24 -8.44 9.97
C ASP A 191 -9.29 -8.06 11.46
N TRP A 192 -10.11 -8.76 12.24
CA TRP A 192 -10.27 -8.47 13.66
C TRP A 192 -8.97 -8.68 14.44
N MET A 193 -8.12 -9.64 14.06
CA MET A 193 -6.83 -9.89 14.73
C MET A 193 -5.88 -8.70 14.54
N MET A 194 -5.85 -8.14 13.32
CA MET A 194 -5.05 -6.96 13.02
C MET A 194 -5.53 -5.76 13.83
N VAL A 195 -6.84 -5.50 13.83
CA VAL A 195 -7.41 -4.36 14.57
C VAL A 195 -7.16 -4.52 16.07
N ASP A 196 -7.32 -5.74 16.59
CA ASP A 196 -7.09 -6.05 18.00
C ASP A 196 -5.63 -5.84 18.40
N ALA A 197 -4.68 -6.27 17.57
CA ALA A 197 -3.26 -6.05 17.78
C ALA A 197 -2.94 -4.55 17.90
N PHE A 198 -3.42 -3.72 16.97
CA PHE A 198 -3.25 -2.27 17.06
C PHE A 198 -3.93 -1.66 18.30
N HIS A 199 -5.10 -2.17 18.65
CA HIS A 199 -5.84 -1.70 19.83
C HIS A 199 -5.13 -2.03 21.15
N MET A 200 -4.32 -3.11 21.19
CA MET A 200 -3.48 -3.43 22.36
C MET A 200 -2.35 -2.43 22.57
N PHE A 201 -1.76 -1.89 21.49
CA PHE A 201 -0.75 -0.83 21.59
C PHE A 201 -1.39 0.53 21.88
N ASN A 202 -2.46 0.88 21.18
CA ASN A 202 -3.18 2.14 21.39
C ASN A 202 -4.67 2.02 21.10
N ARG A 203 -5.49 2.22 22.13
CA ARG A 203 -6.95 2.10 22.06
C ARG A 203 -7.64 3.13 21.17
N ALA A 204 -6.98 4.24 20.87
CA ALA A 204 -7.50 5.29 20.01
C ALA A 204 -7.22 5.03 18.51
N THR A 205 -6.38 4.05 18.17
CA THR A 205 -6.07 3.72 16.78
C THR A 205 -7.30 3.20 16.07
N VAL A 206 -7.61 3.77 14.90
CA VAL A 206 -8.63 3.28 13.98
C VAL A 206 -7.94 2.86 12.70
N VAL A 207 -7.74 1.55 12.54
CA VAL A 207 -7.11 1.01 11.33
C VAL A 207 -8.03 1.11 10.13
N SER A 208 -7.44 1.22 8.94
CA SER A 208 -8.18 1.28 7.68
C SER A 208 -7.66 0.29 6.66
N ALA A 209 -8.57 -0.25 5.85
CA ALA A 209 -8.21 -0.98 4.64
C ALA A 209 -8.01 0.01 3.46
N GLY A 210 -7.20 -0.38 2.47
CA GLY A 210 -7.01 0.41 1.27
C GLY A 210 -5.74 0.04 0.50
N ALA A 211 -5.46 0.83 -0.54
CA ALA A 211 -4.22 0.77 -1.31
C ALA A 211 -3.85 2.16 -1.84
N GLY A 212 -2.55 2.40 -1.99
CA GLY A 212 -1.99 3.56 -2.69
C GLY A 212 -0.94 3.11 -3.68
N ALA A 213 -0.83 3.81 -4.82
CA ALA A 213 0.12 3.50 -5.87
C ALA A 213 0.76 4.77 -6.45
N LEU A 214 2.07 4.71 -6.67
CA LEU A 214 2.85 5.67 -7.44
C LEU A 214 3.41 4.96 -8.68
N TYR A 215 3.17 5.53 -9.84
CA TYR A 215 3.79 5.11 -11.10
C TYR A 215 4.92 6.06 -11.46
N LEU A 216 6.15 5.55 -11.39
CA LEU A 216 7.40 6.31 -11.48
C LEU A 216 8.14 6.04 -12.79
N THR A 217 8.79 7.07 -13.33
CA THR A 217 9.61 6.99 -14.55
C THR A 217 10.85 7.88 -14.44
N GLY A 218 11.89 7.58 -15.21
CA GLY A 218 13.06 8.45 -15.37
C GLY A 218 12.88 9.55 -16.43
N GLU A 219 11.85 9.45 -17.28
CA GLU A 219 11.58 10.41 -18.35
C GLU A 219 10.54 11.44 -17.92
N LEU A 220 10.70 12.69 -18.33
CA LEU A 220 9.76 13.75 -17.98
C LEU A 220 8.39 13.49 -18.65
N PRO A 221 7.31 13.22 -17.91
CA PRO A 221 6.02 12.84 -18.49
C PRO A 221 5.26 14.03 -19.12
N GLY A 222 5.64 15.28 -18.83
CA GLY A 222 5.01 16.49 -19.36
C GLY A 222 5.43 17.76 -18.63
N SER A 223 4.81 18.90 -18.94
CA SER A 223 5.17 20.24 -18.41
C SER A 223 4.85 20.44 -16.92
N ASN A 224 3.91 19.67 -16.35
CA ASN A 224 3.52 19.74 -14.94
C ASN A 224 3.90 18.48 -14.16
N ALA A 225 5.07 17.91 -14.45
CA ALA A 225 5.54 16.70 -13.79
C ALA A 225 5.90 16.95 -12.32
N VAL A 226 5.53 16.01 -11.46
CA VAL A 226 6.00 15.98 -10.07
C VAL A 226 7.32 15.21 -10.04
N GLU A 227 8.39 15.88 -9.62
CA GLU A 227 9.72 15.28 -9.47
C GLU A 227 9.99 14.91 -8.01
N LEU A 228 10.54 13.72 -7.80
CA LEU A 228 11.03 13.30 -6.49
C LEU A 228 12.31 14.09 -6.16
N SER A 229 12.21 15.03 -5.21
CA SER A 229 13.35 15.89 -4.85
C SER A 229 14.39 15.18 -3.99
N ALA A 230 13.96 14.39 -2.99
CA ALA A 230 14.84 13.68 -2.08
C ALA A 230 14.07 12.55 -1.36
N ILE A 231 14.80 11.50 -0.98
CA ILE A 231 14.37 10.51 0.01
C ILE A 231 15.47 10.45 1.05
N THR A 232 15.09 10.58 2.33
CA THR A 232 16.04 10.54 3.43
C THR A 232 16.49 9.12 3.73
N ASP A 233 17.68 8.98 4.29
CA ASP A 233 18.14 7.73 4.86
C ASP A 233 17.28 7.29 6.05
N THR A 234 17.37 6.01 6.39
CA THR A 234 16.69 5.47 7.57
C THR A 234 17.50 5.79 8.83
N HIS A 235 16.90 6.53 9.75
CA HIS A 235 17.52 6.91 11.03
C HIS A 235 16.89 6.13 12.18
N CYS A 236 17.63 5.18 12.73
CA CYS A 236 17.16 4.38 13.87
C CYS A 236 17.14 5.20 15.17
N PHE A 237 16.21 4.85 16.06
CA PHE A 237 16.19 5.32 17.44
C PHE A 237 16.10 4.12 18.39
N SER A 238 16.56 4.29 19.62
CA SER A 238 16.57 3.24 20.64
C SER A 238 16.50 3.86 22.04
N ALA A 239 16.51 3.03 23.08
CA ALA A 239 16.62 3.52 24.46
C ALA A 239 17.89 4.38 24.69
N GLN A 240 18.97 4.11 23.95
CA GLN A 240 20.24 4.84 24.02
C GLN A 240 20.33 6.00 23.02
N GLN A 241 19.54 5.98 21.95
CA GLN A 241 19.51 7.01 20.90
C GLN A 241 18.10 7.64 20.82
N PRO A 242 17.88 8.80 21.46
CA PRO A 242 16.54 9.38 21.55
C PRO A 242 16.01 9.77 20.18
N ARG A 243 14.69 9.56 19.97
CA ARG A 243 13.97 9.84 18.72
C ARG A 243 14.23 11.24 18.15
N ARG A 244 14.40 12.25 19.01
CA ARG A 244 14.72 13.63 18.60
C ARG A 244 16.01 13.74 17.77
N LEU A 245 17.02 12.90 18.04
CA LEU A 245 18.27 12.91 17.29
C LEU A 245 18.08 12.28 15.91
N ALA A 246 17.35 11.15 15.83
CA ALA A 246 17.00 10.53 14.56
C ALA A 246 16.18 11.47 13.66
N ILE A 247 15.20 12.19 14.23
CA ILE A 247 14.44 13.23 13.52
C ILE A 247 15.36 14.37 13.07
N GLY A 248 16.31 14.79 13.92
CA GLY A 248 17.29 15.82 13.57
C GLY A 248 18.17 15.43 12.39
N SER A 249 18.70 14.21 12.38
CA SER A 249 19.50 13.67 11.26
C SER A 249 18.68 13.58 9.97
N MET A 250 17.48 13.00 10.03
CA MET A 250 16.55 12.94 8.89
C MET A 250 16.22 14.34 8.36
N ARG A 251 15.95 15.30 9.26
CA ARG A 251 15.60 16.67 8.86
C ARG A 251 16.76 17.38 8.17
N ALA A 252 18.00 17.10 8.55
CA ALA A 252 19.19 17.71 7.97
C ALA A 252 19.43 17.31 6.51
N GLU A 253 18.83 16.21 6.05
CA GLU A 253 18.90 15.73 4.66
C GLU A 253 17.86 16.39 3.74
N LEU A 254 16.84 17.02 4.32
CA LEU A 254 15.80 17.70 3.57
C LEU A 254 16.11 19.20 3.41
N PRO A 255 15.70 19.84 2.29
CA PRO A 255 15.84 21.28 2.14
C PRO A 255 15.08 22.06 3.23
N PRO A 256 15.41 23.34 3.47
CA PRO A 256 14.66 24.19 4.39
C PRO A 256 13.15 24.14 4.12
N ALA A 257 12.35 24.17 5.18
CA ALA A 257 10.90 24.12 5.04
C ALA A 257 10.43 25.49 4.56
N ASP A 258 9.50 25.49 3.61
CA ASP A 258 8.86 26.70 3.10
C ASP A 258 7.39 26.72 3.57
N VAL A 259 6.80 27.91 3.62
CA VAL A 259 5.39 28.14 4.01
C VAL A 259 4.41 27.41 3.09
N GLY A 260 4.82 27.12 1.85
CA GLY A 260 4.06 26.32 0.90
C GLY A 260 4.23 24.79 1.02
N HIS A 261 5.11 24.30 1.90
CA HIS A 261 5.34 22.87 2.06
C HIS A 261 4.28 22.23 2.96
N LEU A 262 3.69 21.14 2.49
CA LEU A 262 2.78 20.31 3.26
C LEU A 262 3.56 19.18 3.95
N LEU A 263 3.35 19.03 5.25
CA LEU A 263 3.82 17.86 6.00
C LEU A 263 2.69 16.82 6.06
N CYS A 264 2.87 15.73 5.34
CA CYS A 264 2.04 14.54 5.48
C CYS A 264 2.73 13.57 6.44
N ASP A 265 2.17 13.39 7.63
CA ASP A 265 2.64 12.38 8.58
C ASP A 265 1.60 11.26 8.75
N SER A 266 2.05 10.15 9.30
CA SER A 266 1.24 8.95 9.46
C SER A 266 0.77 8.73 10.91
N ARG A 267 0.92 9.75 11.76
CA ARG A 267 0.69 9.63 13.21
C ARG A 267 -0.79 9.59 13.57
N GLN A 268 -1.71 9.94 12.67
CA GLN A 268 -3.16 9.97 12.97
C GLN A 268 -3.50 10.78 14.24
N ASN A 269 -2.74 11.85 14.54
CA ASN A 269 -2.81 12.61 15.80
C ASN A 269 -2.51 11.80 17.08
N ILE A 270 -1.91 10.62 16.95
CA ILE A 270 -1.47 9.75 18.04
C ILE A 270 -0.01 10.11 18.40
N PRO A 271 0.31 10.39 19.68
CA PRO A 271 1.65 10.78 20.09
C PRO A 271 2.69 9.67 19.84
N THR A 272 2.30 8.43 20.09
CA THR A 272 3.14 7.22 20.03
C THR A 272 2.28 6.02 19.62
N MET A 273 2.65 5.35 18.52
CA MET A 273 2.04 4.07 18.11
C MET A 273 2.78 2.85 18.70
N ASP A 274 4.00 3.04 19.19
CA ASP A 274 4.91 1.97 19.63
C ASP A 274 5.11 1.91 21.16
N SER A 275 4.16 2.46 21.94
CA SER A 275 4.28 2.53 23.41
C SER A 275 4.24 1.17 24.08
#